data_AF-A0A0G0WTH2-F1
#
_entry.id   AF-A0A0G0WTH2-F1
#
_cell.length_a   1.000
_cell.length_b   1.000
_cell.length_c   1.000
_cell.angle_alpha   90.00
_cell.angle_beta   90.00
_cell.angle_gamma   90.00
#
_symmetry.space_group_name_H-M   'P 1'
#
loop_
_entity.id
_entity.type
_entity.pdbx_description
1 polymer ?
#
loop_
_entity_poly.entity_id
_entity_poly.type
_entity_poly.pdbx_seq_one_letter_code
_entity_poly.pdbx_strand_id
1 'polypeptide(L)'
;YILIATNKQSKDISGASYWYLDRDDGIVDKKLPDIKESYDKVYKVAKRIQLARKINHFKCPKGGCYACRPYERILKGEGEFVGVSDTRQDIYILND
;
A
#
# COMPACT_ATOMS: atom_id res chain seq x y z
N TYR A 1 4.31 -1.62 10.96
CA TYR A 1 3.60 -2.04 12.19
C TYR A 1 4.31 -1.62 13.46
N ILE A 2 5.60 -1.92 13.67
CA ILE A 2 6.32 -1.55 14.91
C ILE A 2 6.14 -0.08 15.31
N LEU A 3 6.33 0.87 14.39
CA LEU A 3 6.14 2.31 14.67
C LEU A 3 4.73 2.64 15.18
N ILE A 4 3.69 2.03 14.61
CA ILE A 4 2.30 2.28 15.03
C ILE A 4 2.09 1.68 16.42
N ALA A 5 2.48 0.42 16.62
CA ALA A 5 2.31 -0.28 17.89
C ALA A 5 3.05 0.44 19.02
N THR A 6 4.31 0.83 18.83
CA THR A 6 5.10 1.56 19.83
C THR A 6 4.49 2.91 20.20
N ASN A 7 3.85 3.61 19.26
CA ASN A 7 3.31 4.95 19.52
C ASN A 7 1.85 4.95 19.99
N LYS A 8 1.14 3.81 19.93
CA LYS A 8 -0.31 3.75 20.19
C LYS A 8 -0.70 2.75 21.27
N GLN A 9 0.16 1.76 21.57
CA GLN A 9 -0.11 0.75 22.58
C GLN A 9 0.57 1.12 23.90
N SER A 10 -0.02 0.70 25.02
CA SER A 10 0.52 0.94 26.36
C SER A 10 1.56 -0.09 26.79
N LYS A 11 1.62 -1.24 26.13
CA LYS A 11 2.55 -2.33 26.44
C LYS A 11 3.69 -2.39 25.43
N ASP A 12 4.85 -2.79 25.91
CA ASP A 12 6.02 -3.03 25.07
C ASP A 12 5.80 -4.18 24.09
N ILE A 13 6.44 -4.07 22.92
CA ILE A 13 6.34 -5.05 21.86
C ILE A 13 7.37 -6.15 22.12
N SER A 14 6.89 -7.38 22.34
CA SER A 14 7.75 -8.56 22.57
C SER A 14 8.28 -9.19 21.28
N GLY A 15 7.59 -9.03 20.15
CA GLY A 15 7.97 -9.66 18.89
C GLY A 15 6.97 -9.41 17.77
N ALA A 16 7.25 -9.98 16.60
CA ALA A 16 6.33 -10.09 15.48
C ALA A 16 6.59 -11.40 14.75
N SER A 17 5.55 -11.97 14.16
CA SER A 17 5.63 -13.24 13.45
C SER A 17 4.62 -13.25 12.30
N TYR A 18 4.83 -14.13 11.33
CA TYR A 18 3.91 -14.37 10.22
C TYR A 18 3.40 -15.80 10.27
N TRP A 19 2.18 -16.03 9.79
CA TRP A 19 1.66 -17.38 9.57
C TRP A 19 0.97 -17.40 8.21
N TYR A 20 1.64 -18.00 7.23
CA TYR A 20 1.04 -18.23 5.92
C TYR A 20 0.29 -19.56 5.96
N LEU A 21 -1.04 -19.51 6.09
CA LEU A 21 -1.89 -20.68 6.34
C LEU A 21 -1.80 -21.77 5.27
N ASP A 22 -1.44 -21.40 4.04
CA ASP A 22 -1.31 -22.29 2.89
C ASP A 22 0.07 -22.95 2.77
N ARG A 23 1.07 -22.44 3.51
CA ARG A 23 2.48 -22.80 3.32
C ARG A 23 3.19 -23.22 4.59
N ASP A 24 2.87 -22.61 5.73
CA ASP A 24 3.61 -22.78 6.96
C ASP A 24 2.81 -23.65 7.94
N ASP A 25 3.49 -24.63 8.54
CA ASP A 25 2.92 -25.51 9.58
C ASP A 25 2.61 -24.77 10.89
N GLY A 26 2.97 -23.49 10.98
CA GLY A 26 2.73 -22.66 12.15
C GLY A 26 3.31 -21.25 12.02
N ILE A 27 3.44 -20.59 13.16
CA ILE A 27 3.93 -19.22 13.25
C ILE A 27 5.44 -19.19 13.01
N VAL A 28 5.88 -18.31 12.11
CA VAL A 28 7.29 -18.05 11.78
C VAL A 28 7.71 -16.69 12.32
N ASP A 29 8.67 -16.69 13.25
CA ASP A 29 9.14 -15.47 13.89
C ASP A 29 9.85 -14.52 12.92
N LYS A 30 9.54 -13.23 13.09
CA LYS A 30 10.16 -12.14 12.36
C LYS A 30 10.94 -11.25 13.30
N LYS A 31 12.26 -11.19 13.07
CA LYS A 31 13.13 -10.22 13.76
C LYS A 31 12.58 -8.81 13.57
N LEU A 32 12.32 -8.13 14.69
CA LEU A 32 11.88 -6.76 14.69
C LEU A 32 12.97 -5.84 14.11
N PRO A 33 12.61 -4.89 13.25
CA PRO A 33 13.56 -3.90 12.76
C PRO A 33 13.84 -2.86 13.85
N ASP A 34 14.96 -2.15 13.72
CA ASP A 34 15.25 -1.01 14.58
C ASP A 34 14.20 0.10 14.41
N ILE A 35 13.80 0.72 15.52
CA ILE A 35 12.72 1.73 15.52
C ILE A 35 13.17 2.98 14.78
N LYS A 36 14.39 3.47 15.02
CA LYS A 36 14.90 4.69 14.40
C LYS A 36 15.09 4.49 12.89
N GLU A 37 15.70 3.38 12.49
CA GLU A 37 15.87 3.02 11.09
C GLU A 37 14.53 2.88 10.37
N SER A 38 13.54 2.26 11.04
CA SER A 38 12.18 2.13 10.50
C SER A 38 11.53 3.50 10.29
N TYR A 39 11.67 4.42 11.26
CA TYR A 39 11.17 5.79 11.14
C TYR A 39 11.82 6.50 9.96
N ASP A 40 13.15 6.48 9.87
CA ASP A 40 13.91 7.17 8.82
C ASP A 40 13.53 6.65 7.42
N LYS A 41 13.37 5.33 7.27
CA LYS A 41 12.91 4.69 6.02
C LYS A 41 11.53 5.20 5.59
N VAL A 42 10.55 5.17 6.50
CA VAL A 42 9.18 5.60 6.20
C VAL A 42 9.14 7.11 5.93
N TYR A 43 9.82 7.91 6.76
CA TYR A 43 9.82 9.35 6.65
C TYR A 43 10.51 9.84 5.37
N LYS A 44 11.58 9.17 4.93
CA LYS A 44 12.21 9.42 3.63
C LYS A 44 11.22 9.24 2.47
N VAL A 45 10.43 8.17 2.49
CA VAL A 45 9.38 7.95 1.47
C VAL A 45 8.29 9.02 1.58
N ALA A 46 7.85 9.36 2.80
CA ALA A 46 6.84 10.38 3.02
C ALA A 46 7.24 11.75 2.45
N LYS A 47 8.49 12.20 2.65
CA LYS A 47 9.00 13.45 2.04
C LYS A 47 8.97 13.40 0.51
N ARG A 48 9.34 12.27 -0.09
CA ARG A 48 9.30 12.09 -1.56
C ARG A 48 7.88 12.17 -2.08
N ILE A 49 6.92 11.51 -1.42
CA ILE A 49 5.50 11.58 -1.79
C ILE A 49 4.97 13.00 -1.61
N GLN A 50 5.31 13.68 -0.51
CA GLN A 50 4.90 15.07 -0.29
C GLN A 50 5.37 15.98 -1.42
N LEU A 51 6.64 15.86 -1.84
CA LEU A 51 7.18 16.61 -2.98
C LEU A 51 6.42 16.25 -4.26
N ALA A 52 6.28 14.96 -4.57
CA ALA A 52 5.58 14.49 -5.77
C ALA A 52 4.15 15.04 -5.88
N ARG A 53 3.41 15.14 -4.76
CA ARG A 53 2.07 15.78 -4.73
C ARG A 53 2.14 17.27 -5.04
N LYS A 54 3.10 18.01 -4.48
CA LYS A 54 3.25 19.46 -4.69
C LYS A 54 3.53 19.82 -6.14
N ILE A 55 4.30 19.00 -6.85
CA ILE A 55 4.67 19.23 -8.25
C ILE A 55 3.88 18.36 -9.24
N ASN A 56 2.83 17.67 -8.77
CA ASN A 56 2.02 16.73 -9.55
C ASN A 56 2.86 15.75 -10.41
N HIS A 57 3.91 15.18 -9.82
CA HIS A 57 4.91 14.39 -10.53
C HIS A 57 4.96 12.94 -10.06
N PHE A 58 4.03 12.14 -10.57
CA PHE A 58 3.95 10.69 -10.30
C PHE A 58 4.31 9.88 -11.56
N LYS A 59 5.58 9.94 -11.97
CA LYS A 59 6.05 9.17 -13.13
C LYS A 59 6.30 7.72 -12.74
N CYS A 60 5.59 6.80 -13.39
CA CYS A 60 5.87 5.38 -13.29
C CYS A 60 7.21 5.06 -13.98
N PRO A 61 8.18 4.44 -13.29
CA PRO A 61 9.49 4.13 -13.89
C PRO A 61 9.40 3.09 -15.02
N LYS A 62 8.31 2.30 -15.07
CA LYS A 62 8.07 1.29 -16.10
C LYS A 62 7.13 1.78 -17.21
N GLY A 63 6.55 2.97 -17.09
CA GLY A 63 5.54 3.49 -18.02
C GLY A 63 4.18 2.80 -17.96
N GLY A 64 3.93 1.92 -16.98
CA GLY A 64 2.68 1.17 -16.80
C GLY A 64 2.93 -0.31 -16.48
N CYS A 65 1.88 -1.04 -16.09
CA CYS A 65 1.92 -2.50 -15.94
C CYS A 65 0.52 -3.08 -16.11
N TYR A 66 0.41 -4.42 -16.26
CA TYR A 66 -0.89 -5.08 -16.45
C TYR A 66 -1.91 -4.77 -15.35
N ALA A 67 -1.46 -4.52 -14.11
CA ALA A 67 -2.33 -4.15 -12.99
C ALA A 67 -2.82 -2.69 -13.05
N CYS A 68 -2.04 -1.78 -13.66
CA CYS A 68 -2.42 -0.38 -13.84
C CYS A 68 -3.34 -0.19 -15.06
N ARG A 69 -3.20 -1.03 -16.11
CA ARG A 69 -3.91 -0.88 -17.38
C ARG A 69 -5.43 -0.70 -17.24
N PRO A 70 -6.15 -1.50 -16.43
CA PRO A 70 -7.60 -1.29 -16.28
C PRO A 70 -7.94 0.12 -15.80
N TYR A 71 -7.21 0.62 -14.81
CA TYR A 71 -7.42 1.97 -14.28
C TYR A 71 -7.04 3.06 -15.29
N GLU A 72 -5.95 2.87 -16.04
CA GLU A 72 -5.54 3.80 -17.09
C GLU A 72 -6.58 3.87 -18.23
N ARG A 73 -7.24 2.76 -18.57
CA ARG A 73 -8.35 2.73 -19.54
C ARG A 73 -9.56 3.51 -19.04
N ILE A 74 -9.92 3.35 -17.76
CA ILE A 74 -10.99 4.14 -17.12
C ILE A 74 -10.67 5.65 -17.23
N LEU A 75 -9.43 6.06 -16.92
CA LEU A 75 -9.01 7.47 -17.04
C LEU A 75 -9.04 8.01 -18.48
N LYS A 76 -8.96 7.14 -19.49
CA LYS A 76 -9.10 7.50 -20.91
C LYS A 76 -10.55 7.59 -21.37
N GLY A 77 -11.52 7.28 -20.50
CA GLY A 77 -12.95 7.26 -20.83
C GLY A 77 -13.41 5.97 -21.51
N GLU A 78 -12.61 4.90 -21.46
CA GLU A 78 -12.97 3.60 -22.03
C GLU A 78 -13.86 2.76 -21.10
N GLY A 79 -14.05 3.18 -19.84
CA GLY A 79 -14.87 2.50 -18.86
C GLY A 79 -16.29 3.06 -18.76
N GLU A 80 -17.27 2.18 -18.64
CA GLU A 80 -18.66 2.52 -18.37
C GLU A 80 -18.89 2.53 -16.85
N PHE A 81 -19.30 3.66 -16.29
CA PHE A 81 -19.64 3.75 -14.86
C PHE A 81 -20.96 3.04 -14.58
N VAL A 82 -20.94 2.10 -13.63
CA VAL A 82 -22.12 1.26 -13.31
C VAL A 82 -22.63 1.44 -11.90
N GLY A 83 -21.95 2.23 -11.07
CA GLY A 83 -22.41 2.57 -9.73
C GLY A 83 -21.28 2.67 -8.72
N VAL A 84 -21.67 2.77 -7.46
CA VAL A 84 -20.76 2.85 -6.31
C VAL A 84 -20.96 1.60 -5.45
N SER A 85 -19.88 0.93 -5.07
CA SER A 85 -19.91 -0.22 -4.17
C SER A 85 -20.32 0.16 -2.75
N ASP A 86 -20.66 -0.84 -1.93
CA ASP A 86 -20.90 -0.68 -0.49
C ASP A 86 -19.66 -0.14 0.26
N THR A 87 -18.47 -0.28 -0.31
CA THR A 87 -17.20 0.27 0.21
C THR A 87 -16.88 1.68 -0.31
N ARG A 88 -17.85 2.34 -0.96
CA ARG A 88 -17.72 3.68 -1.56
C ARG A 88 -16.66 3.76 -2.67
N GLN A 89 -16.54 2.69 -3.46
CA GLN A 89 -15.66 2.65 -4.63
C GLN A 89 -16.50 2.77 -5.89
N ASP A 90 -16.11 3.67 -6.80
CA ASP A 90 -16.72 3.74 -8.12
C ASP A 90 -16.40 2.46 -8.92
N ILE A 91 -17.43 1.84 -9.48
CA ILE A 91 -17.32 0.62 -10.26
C ILE A 91 -17.46 0.98 -11.74
N TYR A 92 -16.53 0.46 -12.54
CA TYR A 92 -16.54 0.60 -13.99
C TYR A 92 -16.48 -0.77 -14.66
N ILE A 93 -17.20 -0.93 -15.76
CA ILE A 93 -17.04 -2.06 -16.67
C ILE A 93 -16.14 -1.62 -17.83
N LEU A 94 -15.18 -2.47 -18.18
CA LEU A 94 -14.36 -2.30 -19.37
C LEU A 94 -14.84 -3.30 -20.41
N ASN A 95 -15.37 -2.81 -21.52
CA ASN A 95 -15.70 -3.64 -22.66
C ASN A 95 -14.40 -4.03 -23.41
N ASP A 96 -14.43 -5.17 -24.11
CA ASP A 96 -13.29 -5.66 -24.90
C ASP A 96 -12.96 -4.74 -26.09
#